data_AF-A0A2W4WMQ5-F1
#
_entry.id   AF-A0A2W4WMQ5-F1
#
_cell.length_a   1.000
_cell.length_b   1.000
_cell.length_c   1.000
_cell.angle_alpha   90.00
_cell.angle_beta   90.00
_cell.angle_gamma   90.00
#
_symmetry.space_group_name_H-M   'P 1'
#
loop_
_entity.id
_entity.type
_entity.pdbx_description
1 polymer ?
#
loop_
_entity_poly.entity_id
_entity_poly.type
_entity_poly.pdbx_seq_one_letter_code
_entity_poly.pdbx_strand_id
1 'polypeptide(L)'
;RIIPLLLIETAAGMWVAGQGRVSPTLLLVTLLSGALAAASAQAINCIYDRDIDYDMERTRHRPIPSGRIQPKDALVFAVVMAVMA
;
A
#
# COMPACT_ATOMS: atom_id res chain seq x y z
N ARG A 1 -1.11 -11.97 -1.36
CA ARG A 1 -0.12 -11.02 -1.92
C ARG A 1 -0.90 -10.04 -2.81
N ILE A 2 -1.35 -8.90 -2.29
CA ILE A 2 -2.34 -8.05 -2.99
C ILE A 2 -1.66 -7.00 -3.89
N ILE A 3 -0.61 -6.34 -3.40
CA ILE A 3 0.15 -5.32 -4.16
C ILE A 3 0.64 -5.81 -5.53
N PRO A 4 1.32 -6.97 -5.68
CA PRO A 4 1.78 -7.40 -7.00
C PRO A 4 0.61 -7.75 -7.95
N LEU A 5 -0.53 -8.21 -7.43
CA LEU A 5 -1.72 -8.45 -8.25
C LEU A 5 -2.27 -7.14 -8.82
N LEU A 6 -2.38 -6.10 -7.98
CA LEU A 6 -2.79 -4.76 -8.39
C LEU A 6 -1.84 -4.17 -9.44
N LEU A 7 -0.53 -4.34 -9.28
CA LEU A 7 0.46 -3.85 -10.24
C LEU A 7 0.37 -4.57 -11.59
N ILE A 8 0.18 -5.89 -11.57
CA ILE A 8 0.01 -6.67 -12.80
C ILE A 8 -1.28 -6.27 -13.53
N GLU A 9 -2.39 -6.12 -12.79
CA GLU A 9 -3.66 -5.66 -13.36
C GLU A 9 -3.52 -4.25 -13.97
N THR A 10 -2.85 -3.34 -13.27
CA THR A 10 -2.59 -1.98 -13.76
C THR A 10 -1.76 -2.01 -15.05
N ALA A 11 -0.68 -2.79 -15.10
CA ALA A 11 0.15 -2.92 -16.29
C ALA A 11 -0.62 -3.51 -17.48
N ALA A 12 -1.42 -4.56 -17.23
CA ALA A 12 -2.27 -5.17 -18.25
C ALA A 12 -3.34 -4.20 -18.77
N GLY A 13 -3.98 -3.44 -17.88
CA GLY A 13 -4.95 -2.41 -18.24
C GLY A 13 -4.35 -1.31 -19.11
N MET A 14 -3.17 -0.80 -18.73
CA MET A 14 -2.44 0.19 -19.52
C MET A 14 -2.07 -0.35 -20.91
N TRP A 15 -1.67 -1.62 -21.00
CA TRP A 15 -1.32 -2.25 -22.27
C TRP A 15 -2.51 -2.35 -23.23
N VAL A 16 -3.66 -2.80 -22.72
CA VAL A 16 -4.90 -2.92 -23.48
C VAL A 16 -5.40 -1.53 -23.91
N ALA A 17 -5.42 -0.56 -22.99
CA ALA A 17 -5.85 0.81 -23.26
C ALA A 17 -4.94 1.54 -24.25
N GLY A 18 -3.62 1.31 -24.17
CA GLY A 18 -2.63 1.88 -25.08
C GLY A 18 -2.54 1.19 -26.44
N GLN A 19 -3.39 0.19 -26.73
CA GLN A 19 -3.34 -0.62 -27.95
C GLN A 19 -1.93 -1.19 -28.23
N GLY A 20 -1.23 -1.63 -27.17
CA GLY A 20 0.15 -2.12 -27.26
C GLY A 20 1.24 -1.06 -27.33
N ARG A 21 0.90 0.24 -27.23
CA ARG A 21 1.85 1.36 -27.20
C ARG A 21 1.74 2.09 -25.87
N VAL A 22 2.57 1.68 -24.91
CA VAL A 22 2.69 2.35 -23.60
C VAL A 22 4.10 2.91 -23.47
N SER A 23 4.21 4.19 -23.10
CA SER A 23 5.52 4.77 -22.80
C SER A 23 6.13 4.07 -21.57
N PRO A 24 7.38 3.56 -21.64
CA PRO A 24 8.03 2.92 -20.50
C PRO A 24 8.13 3.83 -19.28
N THR A 25 8.31 5.13 -19.49
CA THR A 25 8.37 6.12 -18.39
C THR A 25 7.02 6.27 -17.70
N LEU A 26 5.93 6.34 -18.47
CA LEU A 26 4.57 6.43 -17.93
C LEU A 26 4.21 5.15 -17.17
N LEU A 27 4.52 3.98 -17.72
CA LEU A 27 4.29 2.71 -17.04
C LEU A 27 5.03 2.64 -15.71
N LEU A 28 6.31 3.04 -15.68
CA LEU A 28 7.12 2.97 -14.47
C LEU A 28 6.62 3.95 -13.40
N VAL A 29 6.29 5.19 -13.78
CA VAL A 29 5.70 6.18 -12.86
C VAL A 29 4.38 5.66 -12.30
N THR A 30 3.46 5.18 -13.14
CA THR A 30 2.16 4.66 -12.69
C THR A 30 2.31 3.47 -11.73
N LEU A 31 3.21 2.53 -12.02
CA LEU A 31 3.43 1.37 -11.16
C LEU A 31 4.08 1.76 -9.82
N LEU A 32 5.03 2.70 -9.84
CA LEU A 32 5.67 3.20 -8.63
C LEU A 32 4.66 3.94 -7.75
N SER A 33 3.92 4.90 -8.33
CA SER A 33 2.84 5.62 -7.67
C SER A 33 1.78 4.67 -7.11
N GLY A 34 1.33 3.68 -7.90
CA GLY A 34 0.38 2.67 -7.45
C GLY A 34 0.88 1.82 -6.28
N ALA A 35 2.16 1.46 -6.28
CA ALA A 35 2.79 0.73 -5.18
C ALA A 35 2.86 1.58 -3.90
N LEU A 36 3.20 2.87 -4.02
CA LEU A 36 3.25 3.81 -2.90
C LEU A 36 1.86 4.04 -2.31
N ALA A 37 0.85 4.25 -3.16
CA ALA A 37 -0.54 4.39 -2.73
C ALA A 37 -1.06 3.14 -2.02
N ALA A 38 -0.78 1.95 -2.58
CA ALA A 38 -1.17 0.68 -1.95
C ALA A 38 -0.45 0.46 -0.60
N ALA A 39 0.83 0.83 -0.50
CA ALA A 39 1.57 0.76 0.76
C ALA A 39 1.01 1.71 1.82
N SER A 40 0.63 2.93 1.43
CA SER A 40 -0.04 3.90 2.31
C SER A 40 -1.37 3.34 2.84
N ALA A 41 -2.24 2.85 1.94
CA ALA A 41 -3.52 2.26 2.32
C ALA A 41 -3.35 1.07 3.29
N GLN A 42 -2.36 0.21 3.04
CA GLN A 42 -2.05 -0.91 3.94
C GLN A 42 -1.59 -0.43 5.33
N ALA A 43 -0.79 0.64 5.40
CA ALA A 43 -0.36 1.21 6.66
C ALA A 43 -1.55 1.79 7.45
N ILE A 44 -2.47 2.49 6.76
CA ILE A 44 -3.71 3.01 7.36
C ILE A 44 -4.58 1.87 7.88
N ASN A 45 -4.76 0.79 7.10
CA ASN A 45 -5.51 -0.38 7.54
C ASN A 45 -4.93 -0.97 8.82
N CYS A 46 -3.61 -1.08 8.95
CA CYS A 46 -2.98 -1.56 10.19
C CYS A 46 -3.20 -0.64 11.40
N ILE A 47 -3.35 0.68 11.17
CA ILE A 47 -3.67 1.65 12.23
C ILE A 47 -5.13 1.51 12.65
N TYR A 48 -6.02 1.34 11.66
CA TYR A 48 -7.45 1.20 11.89
C TYR A 48 -7.78 -0.10 12.62
N ASP A 49 -7.18 -1.21 12.20
CA ASP A 49 -7.39 -2.55 12.78
C ASP A 49 -6.65 -2.75 14.11
N ARG A 50 -6.01 -1.73 14.69
CA ARG A 50 -5.11 -1.87 15.85
C ARG A 50 -5.81 -2.48 17.08
N ASP A 51 -7.03 -2.06 17.36
CA ASP A 51 -7.84 -2.56 18.47
C ASP A 51 -8.27 -4.01 18.24
N ILE A 52 -8.76 -4.31 17.03
CA ILE A 52 -9.15 -5.67 16.62
C ILE A 52 -7.93 -6.61 16.67
N ASP A 53 -6.79 -6.16 16.15
CA ASP A 53 -5.56 -6.95 16.14
C ASP A 53 -5.03 -7.20 17.56
N TYR A 54 -5.30 -6.32 18.53
CA TYR A 54 -4.90 -6.52 19.92
C TYR A 54 -5.64 -7.70 20.56
N ASP A 55 -6.93 -7.87 20.24
CA ASP A 55 -7.77 -8.94 20.78
C ASP A 55 -7.60 -10.28 20.02
N MET A 56 -6.96 -10.28 18.85
CA MET A 56 -6.73 -11.47 18.04
C MET A 56 -5.44 -12.22 18.41
N GLU A 57 -5.55 -13.50 18.79
CA GLU A 57 -4.38 -14.36 19.07
C GLU A 57 -3.34 -14.39 17.94
N ARG A 58 -3.81 -14.35 16.68
CA ARG A 58 -2.94 -14.43 15.50
C ARG A 58 -2.20 -13.13 15.20
N THR A 59 -2.77 -11.96 15.53
CA THR A 59 -2.27 -10.65 15.05
C THR A 59 -1.88 -9.68 16.16
N ARG A 60 -2.11 -10.03 17.44
CA ARG A 60 -1.66 -9.28 18.64
C ARG A 60 -0.17 -8.93 18.68
N HIS A 61 0.67 -9.72 18.01
CA HIS A 61 2.12 -9.51 17.96
C HIS A 61 2.57 -8.57 16.84
N ARG A 62 1.64 -8.00 16.05
CA ARG A 62 1.97 -7.00 15.03
C ARG A 62 2.57 -5.74 15.67
N PRO A 63 3.37 -4.95 14.94
CA PRO A 63 4.14 -3.85 15.53
C PRO A 63 3.31 -2.73 16.18
N ILE A 64 2.13 -2.44 15.64
CA ILE A 64 1.23 -1.40 16.14
C ILE A 64 0.46 -1.85 17.41
N PRO A 65 -0.28 -2.98 17.42
CA PRO A 65 -0.98 -3.44 18.62
C PRO A 65 -0.03 -3.85 19.76
N SER A 66 1.18 -4.33 19.46
CA SER A 66 2.21 -4.64 20.48
C SER A 66 2.93 -3.40 21.02
N GLY A 67 2.64 -2.19 20.52
CA GLY A 67 3.22 -0.94 20.98
C GLY A 67 4.67 -0.68 20.51
N ARG A 68 5.23 -1.51 19.63
CA ARG A 68 6.58 -1.31 19.06
C ARG A 68 6.65 -0.11 18.12
N ILE A 69 5.54 0.23 17.48
CA ILE A 69 5.40 1.43 16.63
C ILE A 69 4.22 2.24 17.16
N GLN A 70 4.42 3.53 17.42
CA GLN A 70 3.30 4.38 17.83
C GLN A 70 2.37 4.63 16.62
N PRO A 71 1.04 4.62 16.81
CA PRO A 71 0.09 4.85 15.72
C PRO A 71 0.32 6.17 14.97
N LYS A 72 0.80 7.20 15.69
CA LYS A 72 1.14 8.49 15.10
C LYS A 72 2.30 8.40 14.10
N ASP A 73 3.31 7.59 14.38
CA ASP A 73 4.48 7.42 13.51
C ASP A 73 4.09 6.62 12.26
N ALA A 74 3.25 5.59 12.45
CA ALA A 74 2.64 4.85 11.35
C ALA A 74 1.76 5.76 10.47
N LEU A 75 1.02 6.70 11.06
CA LEU A 75 0.20 7.66 10.32
C LEU A 75 1.07 8.62 9.50
N VAL A 76 2.13 9.16 10.09
CA VAL A 76 3.09 10.02 9.36
C VAL A 76 3.69 9.26 8.19
N PHE A 77 4.11 8.01 8.39
CA PHE A 77 4.60 7.15 7.32
C PHE A 77 3.56 6.98 6.20
N ALA A 78 2.31 6.66 6.56
CA ALA A 78 1.24 6.50 5.58
C ALA A 78 0.98 7.79 4.78
N VAL A 79 0.95 8.94 5.44
CA VAL A 79 0.73 10.25 4.80
C VAL A 79 1.89 10.60 3.87
N VAL A 80 3.14 10.39 4.27
CA VAL A 80 4.30 10.62 3.41
C VAL A 80 4.23 9.76 2.14
N MET A 81 3.89 8.48 2.29
CA MET A 81 3.72 7.57 1.16
C MET A 81 2.57 8.00 0.24
N ALA A 82 1.47 8.52 0.80
CA ALA A 82 0.34 9.03 0.01
C ALA A 82 0.68 10.31 -0.77
N VAL A 83 1.47 11.21 -0.19
CA VAL A 83 1.89 12.46 -0.85
C VAL A 83 2.92 12.19 -1.94
N MET A 84 3.74 11.15 -1.78
CA MET A 84 4.74 10.75 -2.78
C MET A 84 4.19 9.89 -3.92
N ALA A 85 3.00 9.29 -3.74
CA ALA A 85 2.33 8.50 -4.76
C ALA A 85 1.82 9.39 -5.89
#